data_AF-W6K5M8-F1
#
_entry.id   AF-W6K5M8-F1
#
_cell.length_a   1.000
_cell.length_b   1.000
_cell.length_c   1.000
_cell.angle_alpha   90.00
_cell.angle_beta   90.00
_cell.angle_gamma   90.00
#
_symmetry.space_group_name_H-M   'P 1'
#
loop_
_entity.id
_entity.type
_entity.pdbx_description
1 polymer ?
#
loop_
_entity_poly.entity_id
_entity_poly.type
_entity_poly.pdbx_seq_one_letter_code
_entity_poly.pdbx_strand_id
1 'polypeptide(L)'
;MLSQIKTEQWIMGASIVFSLALLLITLFSDDLWEEHDYEHAPPIVAGIPAPHMDGREKMACSSCHVIMSTRNQAALPSTNPNATGIAVPPIKAGTLSPHTDGREAQPCRNCHQIIPRSAAQAQQGMRIGQATPPSRPQPVGVAAAWTQQPQRQAMASNALQPVMPPDGVKRLRIAGPGQGNGTTDFGSLNIPLDRAGLHRFQGSIAQVAISAPNAQNSLINIWVDDGVNVPHRAVLAPSWFLEEQRCPVSLNMYVKGLAFRIELPQAVDPLYVKTIAVNGKTCVLRDTLGAPAWQ
;
A
#
# COMPACT_ATOMS: atom_id res chain seq x y z
N MET A 1 3.48 -33.50 66.29
CA MET A 1 4.25 -32.24 66.19
C MET A 1 3.99 -31.48 64.87
N LEU A 2 2.77 -31.51 64.32
CA LEU A 2 2.33 -30.54 63.31
C LEU A 2 1.70 -29.37 64.07
N SER A 3 2.59 -28.62 64.73
CA SER A 3 2.30 -27.47 65.57
C SER A 3 1.84 -26.31 64.72
N GLN A 4 0.58 -25.90 64.88
CA GLN A 4 0.11 -24.51 64.89
C GLN A 4 0.96 -23.54 64.04
N ILE A 5 0.91 -23.67 62.72
CA ILE A 5 1.28 -22.54 61.86
C ILE A 5 0.19 -21.50 62.07
N LYS A 6 0.55 -20.40 62.74
CA LYS A 6 -0.39 -19.29 63.03
C LYS A 6 -0.97 -18.80 61.72
N THR A 7 -2.30 -18.67 61.65
CA THR A 7 -3.06 -18.24 60.45
C THR A 7 -2.47 -16.98 59.79
N GLU A 8 -1.90 -16.09 60.59
CA GLU A 8 -1.20 -14.88 60.14
C GLU A 8 -0.01 -15.17 59.21
N GLN A 9 0.75 -16.24 59.46
CA GLN A 9 1.89 -16.63 58.62
C GLN A 9 1.44 -17.18 57.26
N TRP A 10 0.29 -17.86 57.21
CA TRP A 10 -0.28 -18.35 55.96
C TRP A 10 -0.75 -17.21 55.05
N ILE A 11 -1.31 -16.15 55.62
CA ILE A 11 -1.78 -14.99 54.85
C ILE A 11 -0.60 -14.27 54.18
N MET A 12 0.50 -14.04 54.93
CA MET A 12 1.70 -13.41 54.38
C MET A 12 2.37 -14.27 53.29
N GLY A 13 2.41 -15.59 53.48
CA GLY A 13 2.93 -16.51 52.47
C GLY A 13 2.11 -16.49 51.18
N ALA A 14 0.79 -16.53 51.30
CA ALA A 14 -0.13 -16.51 50.16
C ALA A 14 -0.02 -15.20 49.36
N SER A 15 0.11 -14.05 50.01
CA SER A 15 0.25 -12.76 49.31
C SER A 15 1.54 -12.67 48.51
N ILE A 16 2.66 -13.17 49.06
CA ILE A 16 3.95 -13.15 48.36
C ILE A 16 3.88 -14.02 47.10
N VAL A 17 3.35 -15.24 47.22
CA VAL A 17 3.22 -16.16 46.07
C VAL A 17 2.29 -15.56 45.01
N PHE A 18 1.17 -14.97 45.41
CA PHE A 18 0.23 -14.34 44.48
C PHE A 18 0.84 -13.13 43.75
N SER A 19 1.56 -12.25 44.47
CA SER A 19 2.25 -11.12 43.85
C SER A 19 3.37 -11.55 42.91
N LEU A 20 4.13 -12.59 43.27
CA LEU A 20 5.17 -13.15 42.39
C LEU A 20 4.56 -13.79 41.14
N ALA A 21 3.44 -14.50 41.27
CA ALA A 21 2.72 -15.08 40.14
C ALA A 21 2.21 -13.99 39.18
N LEU A 22 1.61 -12.91 39.70
CA LEU A 22 1.19 -11.77 38.87
C LEU A 22 2.38 -11.08 38.19
N LEU A 23 3.49 -10.88 38.90
CA LEU A 23 4.71 -10.31 38.32
C LEU A 23 5.26 -11.18 37.19
N LEU A 24 5.32 -12.51 37.39
CA LEU A 24 5.77 -13.44 36.36
C LEU A 24 4.83 -13.44 35.15
N ILE A 25 3.52 -13.37 35.37
CA ILE A 25 2.54 -13.20 34.28
C ILE A 25 2.83 -11.89 33.54
N THR A 26 3.12 -10.77 34.20
CA THR A 26 3.43 -9.52 33.49
C THR A 26 4.78 -9.51 32.77
N LEU A 27 5.78 -10.27 33.27
CA LEU A 27 7.13 -10.28 32.71
C LEU A 27 7.34 -11.33 31.61
N PHE A 28 6.57 -12.43 31.65
CA PHE A 28 6.69 -13.54 30.71
C PHE A 28 5.47 -13.73 29.82
N SER A 29 4.36 -13.04 30.11
CA SER A 29 3.34 -12.84 29.09
C SER A 29 3.75 -11.61 28.32
N ASP A 30 4.67 -11.79 27.39
CA ASP A 30 5.04 -10.76 26.43
C ASP A 30 3.82 -10.24 25.67
N ASP A 31 2.63 -10.87 25.79
CA ASP A 31 1.54 -10.59 24.90
C ASP A 31 0.14 -11.02 25.42
N LEU A 32 -0.20 -10.76 26.69
CA LEU A 32 -1.61 -10.88 27.15
C LEU A 32 -2.55 -9.84 26.53
N TRP A 33 -1.97 -8.86 25.86
CA TRP A 33 -2.66 -7.86 25.03
C TRP A 33 -2.23 -7.97 23.57
N GLU A 34 -1.64 -9.09 23.13
CA GLU A 34 -1.46 -9.35 21.70
C GLU A 34 -2.86 -9.30 21.11
N GLU A 35 -3.11 -8.17 20.47
CA GLU A 35 -4.42 -7.76 20.02
C GLU A 35 -4.90 -8.81 19.03
N HIS A 36 -5.72 -9.76 19.51
CA HIS A 36 -6.40 -10.81 18.75
C HIS A 36 -6.22 -10.68 17.25
N ASP A 37 -5.08 -11.14 16.73
CA ASP A 37 -4.87 -11.41 15.32
C ASP A 37 -5.55 -10.44 14.33
N TYR A 38 -5.60 -9.14 14.62
CA TYR A 38 -6.11 -8.14 13.66
C TYR A 38 -5.21 -8.13 12.41
N GLU A 39 -3.98 -8.61 12.57
CA GLU A 39 -3.00 -8.84 11.52
C GLU A 39 -3.27 -10.08 10.64
N HIS A 40 -4.19 -10.98 11.03
CA HIS A 40 -4.49 -12.23 10.33
C HIS A 40 -5.91 -12.31 9.78
N ALA A 41 -6.69 -11.23 9.82
CA ALA A 41 -7.99 -11.25 9.18
C ALA A 41 -7.80 -11.55 7.67
N PRO A 42 -8.45 -12.59 7.13
CA PRO A 42 -8.19 -13.03 5.77
C PRO A 42 -8.51 -11.90 4.78
N PRO A 43 -7.80 -11.79 3.64
CA PRO A 43 -8.18 -10.86 2.60
C PRO A 43 -9.62 -11.11 2.16
N ILE A 44 -10.40 -10.05 1.97
CA ILE A 44 -11.79 -10.14 1.50
C ILE A 44 -11.94 -9.39 0.18
N VAL A 45 -12.92 -9.81 -0.63
CA VAL A 45 -13.29 -9.08 -1.84
C VAL A 45 -14.22 -7.93 -1.45
N ALA A 46 -14.02 -6.76 -2.07
CA ALA A 46 -14.90 -5.62 -1.87
C ALA A 46 -16.38 -5.98 -2.14
N GLY A 47 -17.27 -5.58 -1.22
CA GLY A 47 -18.72 -5.75 -1.36
C GLY A 47 -19.30 -7.03 -0.74
N ILE A 48 -18.49 -7.92 -0.18
CA ILE A 48 -19.00 -9.07 0.58
C ILE A 48 -19.52 -8.59 1.95
N PRO A 49 -20.76 -8.95 2.36
CA PRO A 49 -21.28 -8.61 3.68
C PRO A 49 -20.47 -9.29 4.79
N ALA A 50 -20.33 -8.61 5.94
CA ALA A 50 -19.63 -9.16 7.09
C ALA A 50 -20.33 -10.43 7.61
N PRO A 51 -19.61 -11.55 7.81
CA PRO A 51 -20.19 -12.78 8.36
C PRO A 51 -20.29 -12.76 9.89
N HIS A 52 -19.76 -11.74 10.55
CA HIS A 52 -19.78 -11.56 12.01
C HIS A 52 -20.82 -10.51 12.43
N MET A 53 -21.26 -10.60 13.69
CA MET A 53 -22.31 -9.76 14.31
C MET A 53 -21.86 -9.18 15.67
N ASP A 54 -20.55 -9.06 15.88
CA ASP A 54 -19.92 -8.66 17.15
C ASP A 54 -19.67 -7.15 17.25
N GLY A 55 -20.31 -6.34 16.41
CA GLY A 55 -20.12 -4.89 16.30
C GLY A 55 -19.06 -4.49 15.28
N ARG A 56 -18.19 -5.41 14.83
CA ARG A 56 -17.19 -5.12 13.79
C ARG A 56 -17.83 -4.89 12.42
N GLU A 57 -19.07 -5.35 12.20
CA GLU A 57 -19.83 -5.10 10.96
C GLU A 57 -20.16 -3.62 10.74
N LYS A 58 -20.00 -2.79 11.78
CA LYS A 58 -20.19 -1.34 11.74
C LYS A 58 -18.90 -0.58 11.47
N MET A 59 -17.75 -1.25 11.51
CA MET A 59 -16.44 -0.67 11.20
C MET A 59 -16.15 -0.76 9.69
N ALA A 60 -15.23 0.09 9.20
CA ALA A 60 -14.76 -0.06 7.83
C ALA A 60 -13.94 -1.35 7.72
N CYS A 61 -14.30 -2.26 6.81
CA CYS A 61 -13.63 -3.56 6.71
C CYS A 61 -12.10 -3.48 6.57
N SER A 62 -11.58 -2.39 6.00
CA SER A 62 -10.16 -2.10 5.84
C SER A 62 -9.40 -1.88 7.15
N SER A 63 -10.09 -1.73 8.29
CA SER A 63 -9.43 -1.64 9.61
C SER A 63 -8.87 -2.99 10.07
N CYS A 64 -9.38 -4.10 9.53
CA CYS A 64 -8.98 -5.44 9.93
C CYS A 64 -8.58 -6.30 8.72
N HIS A 65 -9.27 -6.15 7.59
CA HIS A 65 -9.04 -6.96 6.39
C HIS A 65 -8.28 -6.19 5.32
N VAL A 66 -7.50 -6.95 4.54
CA VAL A 66 -7.02 -6.50 3.24
C VAL A 66 -8.18 -6.57 2.24
N ILE A 67 -8.56 -5.45 1.64
CA ILE A 67 -9.65 -5.40 0.66
C ILE A 67 -9.07 -5.62 -0.74
N MET A 68 -9.31 -6.79 -1.31
CA MET A 68 -8.94 -7.09 -2.69
C MET A 68 -9.92 -6.38 -3.64
N SER A 69 -9.39 -5.50 -4.48
CA SER A 69 -10.18 -4.90 -5.56
C SER A 69 -10.55 -5.96 -6.59
N THR A 70 -11.84 -6.05 -6.93
CA THR A 70 -12.38 -6.92 -7.98
C THR A 70 -11.75 -6.65 -9.36
N ARG A 71 -11.00 -5.56 -9.53
CA ARG A 71 -10.36 -5.20 -10.80
C ARG A 71 -9.33 -6.22 -11.30
N ASN A 72 -8.71 -6.99 -10.40
CA ASN A 72 -7.66 -7.96 -10.76
C ASN A 72 -8.07 -9.43 -10.62
N GLN A 73 -9.26 -9.73 -10.10
CA GLN A 73 -9.79 -11.08 -10.14
C GLN A 73 -10.66 -11.22 -11.38
N ALA A 74 -10.15 -11.92 -12.40
CA ALA A 74 -11.00 -12.49 -13.44
C ALA A 74 -12.16 -13.20 -12.74
N ALA A 75 -13.39 -12.77 -13.05
CA ALA A 75 -14.62 -13.15 -12.36
C ALA A 75 -14.64 -14.66 -12.05
N LEU A 76 -14.33 -15.03 -10.80
CA LEU A 76 -14.60 -16.37 -10.32
C LEU A 76 -16.11 -16.46 -10.12
N PRO A 77 -16.79 -17.45 -10.72
CA PRO A 77 -18.20 -17.67 -10.48
C PRO A 77 -18.39 -18.02 -9.00
N SER A 78 -19.04 -17.13 -8.25
CA SER A 78 -19.48 -17.40 -6.89
C SER A 78 -20.39 -18.63 -6.91
N THR A 79 -19.96 -19.72 -6.29
CA THR A 79 -20.71 -20.98 -6.17
C THR A 79 -21.70 -20.97 -5.01
N ASN A 80 -21.95 -19.82 -4.37
CA ASN A 80 -22.98 -19.72 -3.34
C ASN A 80 -24.35 -19.39 -3.98
N PRO A 81 -25.27 -20.37 -4.11
CA PRO A 81 -26.59 -20.16 -4.72
C PRO A 81 -27.50 -19.24 -3.89
N ASN A 82 -27.09 -18.86 -2.67
CA ASN A 82 -27.85 -17.98 -1.79
C ASN A 82 -27.20 -16.58 -1.60
N ALA A 83 -26.09 -16.30 -2.29
CA ALA A 83 -25.52 -14.97 -2.35
C ALA A 83 -26.21 -14.18 -3.48
N THR A 84 -27.43 -13.70 -3.22
CA THR A 84 -28.07 -12.63 -4.01
C THR A 84 -27.36 -11.28 -3.75
N GLY A 85 -26.02 -11.28 -3.81
CA GLY A 85 -25.21 -10.07 -3.78
C GLY A 85 -25.46 -9.33 -5.07
N ILE A 86 -26.43 -8.42 -5.04
CA ILE A 86 -26.68 -7.47 -6.12
C ILE A 86 -25.36 -6.74 -6.34
N ALA A 87 -24.76 -6.96 -7.51
CA ALA A 87 -23.54 -6.27 -7.90
C ALA A 87 -23.76 -4.76 -7.74
N VAL A 88 -22.98 -4.13 -6.87
CA VAL A 88 -23.13 -2.71 -6.57
C VAL A 88 -22.79 -1.91 -7.84
N PRO A 89 -23.71 -1.11 -8.38
CA PRO A 89 -23.50 -0.47 -9.68
C PRO A 89 -22.39 0.59 -9.60
N PRO A 90 -21.58 0.76 -10.65
CA PRO A 90 -20.68 1.90 -10.78
C PRO A 90 -21.45 3.23 -10.73
N ILE A 91 -20.87 4.26 -10.10
CA ILE A 91 -21.49 5.59 -10.01
C ILE A 91 -20.58 6.67 -10.59
N LYS A 92 -21.16 7.76 -11.08
CA LYS A 92 -20.39 8.91 -11.57
C LYS A 92 -19.84 9.72 -10.39
N ALA A 93 -18.64 10.26 -10.53
CA ALA A 93 -18.09 11.18 -9.53
C ALA A 93 -19.05 12.34 -9.23
N GLY A 94 -19.31 12.58 -7.94
CA GLY A 94 -20.24 13.61 -7.45
C GLY A 94 -21.73 13.22 -7.48
N THR A 95 -22.07 11.94 -7.69
CA THR A 95 -23.45 11.45 -7.49
C THR A 95 -23.81 11.54 -6.01
N LEU A 96 -24.96 12.11 -5.68
CA LEU A 96 -25.47 12.17 -4.29
C LEU A 96 -25.87 10.78 -3.82
N SER A 97 -25.64 10.48 -2.54
CA SER A 97 -26.06 9.22 -1.94
C SER A 97 -27.59 9.15 -1.88
N PRO A 98 -28.23 8.07 -2.37
CA PRO A 98 -29.66 7.83 -2.18
C PRO A 98 -29.97 7.13 -0.84
N HIS A 99 -28.95 6.83 -0.03
CA HIS A 99 -29.08 6.09 1.22
C HIS A 99 -29.32 7.02 2.42
N THR A 100 -29.93 6.47 3.48
CA THR A 100 -30.23 7.16 4.75
C THR A 100 -29.87 6.30 5.97
N ASP A 101 -29.06 5.27 5.75
CA ASP A 101 -28.68 4.27 6.76
C ASP A 101 -27.24 4.45 7.26
N GLY A 102 -26.72 5.67 7.17
CA GLY A 102 -25.36 6.03 7.56
C GLY A 102 -24.33 5.82 6.46
N ARG A 103 -24.66 5.14 5.36
CA ARG A 103 -23.75 4.98 4.20
C ARG A 103 -23.50 6.30 3.46
N GLU A 104 -24.42 7.25 3.56
CA GLU A 104 -24.26 8.62 3.06
C GLU A 104 -23.12 9.41 3.74
N ALA A 105 -22.69 9.00 4.93
CA ALA A 105 -21.55 9.60 5.63
C ALA A 105 -20.20 8.97 5.24
N GLN A 106 -20.20 7.86 4.49
CA GLN A 106 -18.99 7.14 4.09
C GLN A 106 -18.51 7.58 2.70
N PRO A 107 -17.20 7.54 2.41
CA PRO A 107 -16.70 7.77 1.05
C PRO A 107 -17.27 6.74 0.07
N CYS A 108 -17.95 7.20 -0.99
CA CYS A 108 -18.64 6.31 -1.93
C CYS A 108 -17.72 5.27 -2.59
N ARG A 109 -16.42 5.57 -2.72
CA ARG A 109 -15.40 4.67 -3.28
C ARG A 109 -15.18 3.39 -2.48
N ASN A 110 -15.69 3.33 -1.24
CA ASN A 110 -15.60 2.14 -0.40
C ASN A 110 -16.54 1.02 -0.89
N CYS A 111 -17.64 1.38 -1.56
CA CYS A 111 -18.66 0.43 -2.01
C CYS A 111 -18.89 0.46 -3.53
N HIS A 112 -18.68 1.60 -4.18
CA HIS A 112 -18.92 1.77 -5.60
C HIS A 112 -17.63 1.99 -6.39
N GLN A 113 -17.60 1.46 -7.61
CA GLN A 113 -16.65 1.92 -8.61
C GLN A 113 -17.02 3.34 -9.04
N ILE A 114 -16.12 4.30 -8.80
CA ILE A 114 -16.32 5.69 -9.23
C ILE A 114 -15.84 5.85 -10.67
N ILE A 115 -16.77 6.16 -11.58
CA ILE A 115 -16.47 6.54 -12.94
C ILE A 115 -16.07 8.03 -12.92
N PRO A 116 -14.81 8.38 -13.25
CA PRO A 116 -14.38 9.76 -13.29
C PRO A 116 -15.18 10.53 -14.35
N ARG A 117 -15.55 11.78 -14.07
CA ARG A 117 -16.09 12.67 -15.11
C ARG A 117 -14.99 12.88 -16.14
N SER A 118 -15.30 12.71 -17.42
CA SER A 118 -14.37 13.09 -18.48
C SER A 118 -14.02 14.58 -18.32
N ALA A 119 -12.75 14.93 -18.58
CA ALA A 119 -12.27 16.31 -18.44
C ALA A 119 -13.13 17.32 -19.23
N ALA A 120 -13.76 16.88 -20.32
CA ALA A 120 -14.70 17.67 -21.11
C ALA A 120 -15.98 18.07 -20.34
N GLN A 121 -16.46 17.25 -19.41
CA GLN A 121 -17.64 17.57 -18.58
C GLN A 121 -17.29 18.36 -17.30
N ALA A 122 -16.05 18.29 -16.83
CA ALA A 122 -15.61 19.05 -15.65
C ALA A 122 -15.61 20.58 -15.89
N GLN A 123 -15.32 21.03 -17.11
CA GLN A 123 -15.34 22.45 -17.45
C GLN A 123 -16.75 23.04 -17.63
N GLN A 124 -17.77 22.22 -17.88
CA GLN A 124 -19.12 22.70 -18.15
C GLN A 124 -19.92 22.97 -16.85
N GLY A 125 -19.54 22.33 -15.73
CA GLY A 125 -20.17 22.53 -14.42
C GLY A 125 -19.68 23.74 -13.63
N MET A 126 -18.55 24.34 -14.02
CA MET A 126 -17.97 25.51 -13.31
C MET A 126 -18.38 26.85 -13.94
N ARG A 127 -19.20 26.85 -15.01
CA ARG A 127 -19.62 28.07 -15.73
C ARG A 127 -21.00 28.63 -15.37
N ILE A 128 -21.72 28.04 -14.41
CA ILE A 128 -22.98 28.61 -13.92
C ILE A 128 -22.67 29.44 -12.67
N GLY A 129 -22.11 30.64 -12.86
CA GLY A 129 -21.82 31.55 -11.73
C GLY A 129 -20.99 32.79 -12.04
N GLN A 130 -20.38 32.91 -13.22
CA GLN A 130 -19.68 34.15 -13.60
C GLN A 130 -20.61 35.09 -14.37
N ALA A 131 -21.07 36.12 -13.67
CA ALA A 131 -21.69 37.31 -14.26
C ALA A 131 -20.76 37.89 -15.34
N THR A 132 -21.30 38.05 -16.53
CA THR A 132 -20.64 38.64 -17.70
C THR A 132 -20.34 40.14 -17.45
N PRO A 133 -19.09 40.60 -17.53
CA PRO A 133 -18.80 42.02 -17.65
C PRO A 133 -19.14 42.53 -19.07
N PRO A 134 -19.50 43.82 -19.23
CA PRO A 134 -19.90 44.40 -20.51
C PRO A 134 -18.75 44.38 -21.54
N SER A 135 -19.11 43.98 -22.76
CA SER A 135 -18.26 43.75 -23.91
C SER A 135 -17.63 45.03 -24.46
N ARG A 136 -16.31 45.01 -24.69
CA ARG A 136 -15.59 45.93 -25.57
C ARG A 136 -15.62 45.39 -27.01
N PRO A 137 -15.77 46.25 -28.04
CA PRO A 137 -15.72 45.84 -29.43
C PRO A 137 -14.30 45.44 -29.85
N GLN A 138 -14.16 44.31 -30.53
CA GLN A 138 -12.92 43.91 -31.22
C GLN A 138 -13.03 44.12 -32.74
N PRO A 139 -11.90 44.42 -33.41
CA PRO A 139 -11.84 44.63 -34.85
C PRO A 139 -11.75 43.30 -35.65
N VAL A 140 -12.28 43.38 -36.86
CA VAL A 140 -12.35 42.35 -37.90
C VAL A 140 -10.94 42.00 -38.41
N GLY A 141 -10.64 40.70 -38.55
CA GLY A 141 -9.35 40.24 -39.06
C GLY A 141 -9.34 38.80 -39.56
N VAL A 142 -9.68 38.64 -40.85
CA VAL A 142 -9.20 37.68 -41.87
C VAL A 142 -9.10 36.16 -41.59
N ALA A 143 -9.72 35.44 -42.52
CA ALA A 143 -9.79 34.00 -42.67
C ALA A 143 -8.43 33.33 -42.99
N ALA A 144 -8.20 32.15 -42.42
CA ALA A 144 -7.21 31.20 -42.92
C ALA A 144 -7.86 29.81 -43.07
N ALA A 145 -7.57 29.22 -44.22
CA ALA A 145 -8.29 28.12 -44.83
C ALA A 145 -7.98 26.75 -44.20
N TRP A 146 -8.98 25.88 -44.33
CA TRP A 146 -8.96 24.46 -43.99
C TRP A 146 -8.14 23.67 -45.02
N THR A 147 -7.23 22.83 -44.55
CA THR A 147 -6.71 21.71 -45.34
C THR A 147 -6.88 20.43 -44.53
N GLN A 148 -7.85 19.62 -44.94
CA GLN A 148 -8.11 18.28 -44.39
C GLN A 148 -7.09 17.29 -44.95
N GLN A 149 -6.46 16.52 -44.07
CA GLN A 149 -5.53 15.45 -44.42
C GLN A 149 -6.20 14.09 -44.13
N PRO A 150 -6.27 13.16 -45.11
CA PRO A 150 -6.97 11.88 -44.91
C PRO A 150 -6.14 10.93 -44.03
N GLN A 151 -6.78 10.44 -42.96
CA GLN A 151 -6.25 9.36 -42.12
C GLN A 151 -6.32 8.03 -42.87
N ARG A 152 -5.17 7.40 -43.12
CA ARG A 152 -5.09 5.96 -43.40
C ARG A 152 -5.11 5.21 -42.07
N GLN A 153 -6.17 4.45 -41.85
CA GLN A 153 -6.26 3.45 -40.79
C GLN A 153 -5.47 2.20 -41.20
N ALA A 154 -4.37 1.93 -40.51
CA ALA A 154 -3.76 0.61 -40.47
C ALA A 154 -4.14 -0.02 -39.13
N MET A 155 -4.94 -1.10 -39.16
CA MET A 155 -5.20 -1.92 -38.00
C MET A 155 -3.96 -2.77 -37.71
N ALA A 156 -3.27 -2.47 -36.62
CA ALA A 156 -2.27 -3.34 -36.03
C ALA A 156 -2.80 -3.82 -34.67
N SER A 157 -2.87 -5.14 -34.54
CA SER A 157 -3.20 -5.91 -33.34
C SER A 157 -2.36 -5.47 -32.15
N ASN A 158 -3.02 -4.89 -31.14
CA ASN A 158 -2.37 -4.36 -29.95
C ASN A 158 -2.29 -5.44 -28.87
N ALA A 159 -1.11 -6.03 -28.71
CA ALA A 159 -0.75 -6.80 -27.53
C ALA A 159 -0.66 -5.84 -26.33
N LEU A 160 -1.20 -6.27 -25.18
CA LEU A 160 -1.16 -5.56 -23.91
C LEU A 160 0.30 -5.29 -23.48
N GLN A 161 0.82 -4.11 -23.80
CA GLN A 161 2.01 -3.57 -23.15
C GLN A 161 1.56 -2.76 -21.91
N PRO A 162 2.18 -2.97 -20.74
CA PRO A 162 1.93 -2.17 -19.56
C PRO A 162 2.35 -0.71 -19.82
N VAL A 163 1.46 0.22 -19.50
CA VAL A 163 1.72 1.67 -19.53
C VAL A 163 2.76 1.98 -18.45
N MET A 164 4.01 2.22 -18.85
CA MET A 164 5.01 2.80 -17.97
C MET A 164 4.56 4.21 -17.55
N PRO A 165 4.78 4.64 -16.29
CA PRO A 165 4.61 6.04 -15.94
C PRO A 165 5.55 6.89 -16.81
N PRO A 166 5.15 8.13 -17.16
CA PRO A 166 5.99 8.99 -17.98
C PRO A 166 7.33 9.23 -17.28
N ASP A 167 8.42 8.83 -17.93
CA ASP A 167 9.80 9.22 -17.61
C ASP A 167 9.96 10.74 -17.80
N GLY A 168 9.35 11.51 -16.90
CA GLY A 168 9.49 12.95 -16.76
C GLY A 168 10.49 13.34 -15.69
N VAL A 169 11.26 12.38 -15.15
CA VAL A 169 12.33 12.68 -14.19
C VAL A 169 13.46 13.33 -14.98
N LYS A 170 13.52 14.67 -14.93
CA LYS A 170 14.70 15.46 -15.25
C LYS A 170 15.89 14.76 -14.59
N ARG A 171 16.74 14.09 -15.36
CA ARG A 171 18.02 13.57 -14.86
C ARG A 171 18.81 14.78 -14.38
N LEU A 172 18.83 14.99 -13.07
CA LEU A 172 19.74 15.94 -12.46
C LEU A 172 21.15 15.40 -12.72
N ARG A 173 21.83 15.93 -13.74
CA ARG A 173 23.28 15.77 -13.89
C ARG A 173 23.90 16.46 -12.70
N ILE A 174 24.25 15.69 -11.67
CA ILE A 174 25.19 16.12 -10.65
C ILE A 174 26.55 16.16 -11.36
N ALA A 175 27.00 17.37 -11.70
CA ALA A 175 28.32 17.59 -12.24
C ALA A 175 29.35 17.37 -11.13
N GLY A 176 29.85 16.14 -11.01
CA GLY A 176 31.10 15.82 -10.33
C GLY A 176 32.20 15.61 -11.37
N PRO A 177 33.44 16.12 -11.16
CA PRO A 177 34.52 15.89 -12.10
C PRO A 177 35.09 14.48 -11.87
N GLY A 178 34.86 13.58 -12.83
CA GLY A 178 35.50 12.26 -12.85
C GLY A 178 34.66 11.19 -13.52
N GLN A 179 34.99 10.85 -14.76
CA GLN A 179 34.52 9.63 -15.42
C GLN A 179 35.08 8.40 -14.69
N GLY A 180 34.36 7.92 -13.68
CA GLY A 180 34.54 6.62 -13.07
C GLY A 180 33.39 5.69 -13.48
N ASN A 181 33.72 4.44 -13.77
CA ASN A 181 32.82 3.37 -14.18
C ASN A 181 31.54 3.34 -13.32
N GLY A 182 30.36 3.46 -13.95
CA GLY A 182 29.06 3.70 -13.31
C GLY A 182 28.44 2.51 -12.57
N THR A 183 29.18 1.87 -11.67
CA THR A 183 28.61 1.13 -10.56
C THR A 183 28.17 2.15 -9.52
N THR A 184 26.88 2.52 -9.51
CA THR A 184 26.28 3.16 -8.34
C THR A 184 26.32 2.13 -7.22
N ASP A 185 27.40 2.18 -6.46
CA ASP A 185 27.66 1.36 -5.29
C ASP A 185 26.71 1.80 -4.17
N PHE A 186 25.48 1.30 -4.22
CA PHE A 186 24.51 1.43 -3.14
C PHE A 186 24.89 0.57 -1.92
N GLY A 187 26.01 -0.18 -1.99
CA GLY A 187 26.50 -1.03 -0.91
C GLY A 187 27.10 -0.27 0.27
N SER A 188 27.36 1.03 0.13
CA SER A 188 27.97 1.85 1.19
C SER A 188 27.27 3.19 1.38
N LEU A 189 25.93 3.18 1.45
CA LEU A 189 25.22 4.32 2.00
C LEU A 189 25.48 4.35 3.52
N ASN A 190 26.63 4.89 3.93
CA ASN A 190 26.95 5.23 5.33
C ASN A 190 26.08 6.40 5.83
N ILE A 191 24.82 6.46 5.43
CA ILE A 191 23.85 7.32 6.10
C ILE A 191 23.42 6.52 7.32
N PRO A 192 23.61 7.05 8.54
CA PRO A 192 23.06 6.43 9.72
C PRO A 192 21.53 6.32 9.55
N LEU A 193 21.02 5.11 9.34
CA LEU A 193 19.57 4.87 9.23
C LEU A 193 18.88 4.98 10.62
N ASP A 194 19.65 5.18 11.69
CA ASP A 194 19.16 5.47 13.05
C ASP A 194 18.33 6.75 13.14
N ARG A 195 18.52 7.70 12.21
CA ARG A 195 17.71 8.91 12.08
C ARG A 195 16.58 8.79 11.06
N ALA A 196 16.57 7.72 10.26
CA ALA A 196 15.51 7.50 9.28
C ALA A 196 14.24 7.03 10.00
N GLY A 197 13.12 7.68 9.71
CA GLY A 197 11.83 7.26 10.23
C GLY A 197 11.50 5.83 9.80
N LEU A 198 11.01 5.02 10.75
CA LEU A 198 10.49 3.69 10.46
C LEU A 198 9.07 3.83 9.91
N HIS A 199 8.86 3.39 8.68
CA HIS A 199 7.56 3.41 8.02
C HIS A 199 7.01 2.00 7.83
N ARG A 200 5.74 1.82 8.21
CA ARG A 200 4.96 0.65 7.83
C ARG A 200 4.53 0.78 6.37
N PHE A 201 4.57 -0.33 5.64
CA PHE A 201 4.03 -0.41 4.29
C PHE A 201 3.29 -1.73 4.10
N GLN A 202 2.28 -1.72 3.23
CA GLN A 202 1.56 -2.93 2.84
C GLN A 202 0.87 -2.74 1.49
N GLY A 203 0.62 -3.84 0.79
CA GLY A 203 -0.09 -3.81 -0.49
C GLY A 203 0.26 -4.98 -1.39
N SER A 204 -0.27 -4.95 -2.61
CA SER A 204 0.06 -5.91 -3.66
C SER A 204 1.27 -5.44 -4.47
N ILE A 205 2.16 -6.36 -4.83
CA ILE A 205 3.31 -6.06 -5.69
C ILE A 205 2.83 -5.81 -7.12
N ALA A 206 2.85 -4.55 -7.56
CA ALA A 206 2.48 -4.12 -8.91
C ALA A 206 3.63 -4.29 -9.91
N GLN A 207 4.88 -4.21 -9.46
CA GLN A 207 6.07 -4.35 -10.31
C GLN A 207 7.26 -4.92 -9.51
N VAL A 208 8.11 -5.69 -10.19
CA VAL A 208 9.41 -6.17 -9.67
C VAL A 208 10.49 -5.79 -10.69
N ALA A 209 11.60 -5.20 -10.23
CA ALA A 209 12.75 -4.87 -11.07
C ALA A 209 14.07 -5.13 -10.32
N ILE A 210 15.09 -5.59 -11.03
CA ILE A 210 16.42 -5.85 -10.48
C ILE A 210 17.34 -4.68 -10.86
N SER A 211 17.98 -4.03 -9.87
CA SER A 211 18.79 -2.82 -10.12
C SER A 211 19.97 -3.05 -11.07
N ALA A 212 20.54 -4.26 -11.09
CA ALA A 212 21.69 -4.62 -11.90
C ALA A 212 21.66 -6.12 -12.24
N PRO A 213 20.91 -6.57 -13.26
CA PRO A 213 20.59 -7.99 -13.47
C PRO A 213 21.82 -8.91 -13.64
N ASN A 214 22.98 -8.36 -13.97
CA ASN A 214 24.23 -9.12 -14.13
C ASN A 214 25.10 -9.16 -12.86
N ALA A 215 24.72 -8.46 -11.79
CA ALA A 215 25.43 -8.49 -10.52
C ALA A 215 24.80 -9.54 -9.58
N GLN A 216 25.65 -10.42 -9.03
CA GLN A 216 25.23 -11.45 -8.07
C GLN A 216 24.52 -10.87 -6.83
N ASN A 217 24.86 -9.63 -6.46
CA ASN A 217 24.30 -8.92 -5.31
C ASN A 217 23.34 -7.80 -5.71
N SER A 218 22.64 -7.97 -6.82
CA SER A 218 21.69 -6.97 -7.28
C SER A 218 20.46 -6.91 -6.39
N LEU A 219 20.14 -5.71 -5.91
CA LEU A 219 18.97 -5.47 -5.08
C LEU A 219 17.70 -5.58 -5.91
N ILE A 220 16.67 -6.16 -5.31
CA ILE A 220 15.32 -6.19 -5.88
C ILE A 220 14.57 -4.93 -5.47
N ASN A 221 13.96 -4.26 -6.45
CA ASN A 221 13.02 -3.18 -6.25
C ASN A 221 11.61 -3.71 -6.53
N ILE A 222 10.70 -3.51 -5.58
CA ILE A 222 9.28 -3.77 -5.77
C ILE A 222 8.50 -2.45 -5.73
N TRP A 223 7.40 -2.38 -6.48
CA TRP A 223 6.42 -1.31 -6.34
C TRP A 223 5.20 -1.89 -5.65
N VAL A 224 4.88 -1.34 -4.49
CA VAL A 224 3.78 -1.82 -3.66
C VAL A 224 2.60 -0.88 -3.83
N ASP A 225 1.50 -1.42 -4.33
CA ASP A 225 0.21 -0.75 -4.48
C ASP A 225 -0.67 -1.05 -3.26
N ASP A 226 -0.92 -0.03 -2.45
CA ASP A 226 -1.80 -0.11 -1.27
C ASP A 226 -3.29 0.09 -1.63
N GLY A 227 -3.61 0.30 -2.92
CA GLY A 227 -4.95 0.55 -3.42
C GLY A 227 -5.49 1.97 -3.19
N VAL A 228 -4.71 2.84 -2.54
CA VAL A 228 -5.13 4.20 -2.16
C VAL A 228 -4.19 5.26 -2.73
N ASN A 229 -2.89 5.05 -2.59
CA ASN A 229 -1.82 5.96 -2.98
C ASN A 229 -1.13 5.49 -4.27
N VAL A 230 -0.28 6.36 -4.82
CA VAL A 230 0.60 5.96 -5.92
C VAL A 230 1.54 4.85 -5.41
N PRO A 231 1.76 3.77 -6.19
CA PRO A 231 2.64 2.69 -5.78
C PRO A 231 4.03 3.20 -5.40
N HIS A 232 4.48 2.84 -4.21
CA HIS A 232 5.76 3.28 -3.68
C HIS A 232 6.84 2.22 -3.91
N ARG A 233 8.06 2.67 -4.20
CA ARG A 233 9.19 1.78 -4.45
C ARG A 233 9.82 1.33 -3.14
N ALA A 234 9.93 0.02 -2.95
CA ALA A 234 10.62 -0.59 -1.81
C ALA A 234 11.82 -1.42 -2.29
N VAL A 235 12.97 -1.25 -1.63
CA VAL A 235 14.25 -1.87 -1.97
C VAL A 235 14.53 -3.01 -1.00
N LEU A 236 14.60 -4.22 -1.53
CA LEU A 236 14.78 -5.47 -0.81
C LEU A 236 16.25 -5.94 -0.86
N ALA A 237 16.48 -7.13 -0.30
CA ALA A 237 17.71 -7.89 -0.43
C ALA A 237 17.85 -8.49 -1.85
N PRO A 238 19.04 -9.01 -2.21
CA PRO A 238 19.21 -9.83 -3.41
C PRO A 238 18.30 -11.06 -3.42
N SER A 239 18.00 -11.59 -4.62
CA SER A 239 17.12 -12.75 -4.78
C SER A 239 17.60 -13.98 -4.01
N TRP A 240 18.91 -14.27 -4.05
CA TRP A 240 19.49 -15.43 -3.36
C TRP A 240 19.21 -15.40 -1.85
N PHE A 241 19.27 -14.21 -1.23
CA PHE A 241 19.02 -14.06 0.21
C PHE A 241 17.54 -14.20 0.52
N LEU A 242 16.66 -13.65 -0.33
CA LEU A 242 15.21 -13.83 -0.18
C LEU A 242 14.80 -15.30 -0.32
N GLU A 243 15.44 -16.05 -1.21
CA GLU A 243 15.22 -17.49 -1.38
C GLU A 243 15.68 -18.28 -0.15
N GLU A 244 16.88 -17.98 0.38
CA GLU A 244 17.41 -18.59 1.60
C GLU A 244 16.49 -18.35 2.81
N GLN A 245 16.02 -17.11 2.95
CA GLN A 245 15.04 -16.74 3.99
C GLN A 245 13.63 -17.28 3.71
N ARG A 246 13.41 -17.95 2.57
CA ARG A 246 12.10 -18.43 2.07
C ARG A 246 11.02 -17.34 2.00
N CYS A 247 11.41 -16.13 1.61
CA CYS A 247 10.49 -15.03 1.27
C CYS A 247 10.65 -14.59 -0.19
N PRO A 248 10.43 -15.48 -1.18
CA PRO A 248 10.44 -15.07 -2.58
C PRO A 248 9.32 -14.07 -2.83
N VAL A 249 9.62 -13.01 -3.59
CA VAL A 249 8.63 -12.01 -4.00
C VAL A 249 8.29 -12.14 -5.47
N SER A 250 7.01 -12.01 -5.82
CA SER A 250 6.56 -12.01 -7.21
C SER A 250 5.41 -11.03 -7.42
N LEU A 251 5.06 -10.78 -8.69
CA LEU A 251 3.93 -9.93 -9.06
C LEU A 251 2.63 -10.43 -8.40
N ASN A 252 1.77 -9.49 -8.02
CA ASN A 252 0.47 -9.71 -7.38
C ASN A 252 0.52 -10.37 -5.98
N MET A 253 1.70 -10.69 -5.44
CA MET A 253 1.80 -11.10 -4.04
C MET A 253 1.46 -9.95 -3.12
N TYR A 254 0.76 -10.26 -2.03
CA TYR A 254 0.53 -9.30 -0.95
C TYR A 254 1.72 -9.31 0.00
N VAL A 255 2.23 -8.12 0.32
CA VAL A 255 3.34 -7.93 1.25
C VAL A 255 2.99 -6.88 2.28
N LYS A 256 3.54 -7.03 3.49
CA LYS A 256 3.52 -6.00 4.54
C LYS A 256 4.87 -5.96 5.23
N GLY A 257 5.24 -4.84 5.84
CA GLY A 257 6.54 -4.76 6.51
C GLY A 257 6.89 -3.41 7.09
N LEU A 258 8.15 -3.33 7.52
CA LEU A 258 8.78 -2.12 8.06
C LEU A 258 9.93 -1.72 7.14
N ALA A 259 10.05 -0.43 6.87
CA ALA A 259 11.12 0.11 6.05
C ALA A 259 11.61 1.45 6.57
N PHE A 260 12.86 1.77 6.29
CA PHE A 260 13.42 3.08 6.54
C PHE A 260 13.12 3.98 5.35
N ARG A 261 12.58 5.17 5.62
CA ARG A 261 12.46 6.24 4.61
C ARG A 261 13.62 7.21 4.82
N ILE A 262 14.46 7.34 3.81
CA ILE A 262 15.49 8.36 3.78
C ILE A 262 14.90 9.53 3.01
N GLU A 263 14.61 10.63 3.71
CA GLU A 263 14.14 11.87 3.08
C GLU A 263 15.28 12.48 2.27
N LEU A 264 15.26 12.27 0.95
CA LEU A 264 16.19 12.96 0.05
C LEU A 264 15.44 14.19 -0.50
N PRO A 265 16.06 15.39 -0.51
CA PRO A 265 15.36 16.64 -0.84
C PRO A 265 14.67 16.70 -2.22
N GLN A 266 14.88 15.75 -3.13
CA GLN A 266 14.46 15.83 -4.53
C GLN A 266 14.08 14.50 -5.21
N ALA A 267 13.91 13.39 -4.49
CA ALA A 267 13.60 12.10 -5.11
C ALA A 267 12.30 11.49 -4.57
N VAL A 268 11.65 10.65 -5.38
CA VAL A 268 10.65 9.70 -4.87
C VAL A 268 11.41 8.70 -4.01
N ASP A 269 11.39 8.94 -2.70
CA ASP A 269 12.28 8.27 -1.76
C ASP A 269 11.97 6.76 -1.71
N PRO A 270 12.95 5.90 -2.07
CA PRO A 270 12.79 4.48 -1.90
C PRO A 270 12.64 4.12 -0.41
N LEU A 271 11.78 3.17 -0.12
CA LEU A 271 11.69 2.52 1.18
C LEU A 271 12.77 1.43 1.28
N TYR A 272 13.71 1.57 2.20
CA TYR A 272 14.73 0.53 2.45
C TYR A 272 14.18 -0.48 3.45
N VAL A 273 13.80 -1.65 2.96
CA VAL A 273 13.00 -2.59 3.75
C VAL A 273 13.82 -3.22 4.87
N LYS A 274 13.35 -3.06 6.11
CA LYS A 274 13.91 -3.68 7.31
C LYS A 274 13.36 -5.10 7.47
N THR A 275 12.04 -5.23 7.47
CA THR A 275 11.35 -6.52 7.55
C THR A 275 10.27 -6.58 6.48
N ILE A 276 10.05 -7.78 5.92
CA ILE A 276 8.97 -8.05 4.98
C ILE A 276 8.27 -9.34 5.34
N ALA A 277 6.95 -9.31 5.39
CA ALA A 277 6.11 -10.48 5.46
C ALA A 277 5.55 -10.78 4.08
N VAL A 278 5.84 -11.97 3.57
CA VAL A 278 5.34 -12.49 2.29
C VAL A 278 4.60 -13.79 2.58
N ASN A 279 3.31 -13.87 2.21
CA ASN A 279 2.47 -15.04 2.47
C ASN A 279 2.48 -15.50 3.94
N GLY A 280 2.45 -14.55 4.88
CA GLY A 280 2.46 -14.83 6.32
C GLY A 280 3.83 -15.18 6.92
N LYS A 281 4.89 -15.33 6.10
CA LYS A 281 6.25 -15.51 6.61
C LYS A 281 6.99 -14.18 6.66
N THR A 282 7.51 -13.82 7.84
CA THR A 282 8.32 -12.62 8.04
C THR A 282 9.81 -12.91 7.85
N CYS A 283 10.47 -12.08 7.05
CA CYS A 283 11.91 -12.10 6.81
C CYS A 283 12.53 -10.77 7.25
N VAL A 284 13.65 -10.88 7.97
CA VAL A 284 14.44 -9.72 8.39
C VAL A 284 15.52 -9.49 7.34
N LEU A 285 15.48 -8.33 6.71
CA LEU A 285 16.41 -7.95 5.64
C LEU A 285 17.50 -7.02 6.16
N ARG A 286 17.17 -6.17 7.14
CA ARG A 286 18.12 -5.23 7.75
C ARG A 286 17.96 -5.21 9.26
N ASP A 287 19.03 -4.87 9.95
CA ASP A 287 19.02 -4.73 11.40
C ASP A 287 18.39 -3.39 11.86
N THR A 288 18.53 -3.06 13.14
CA THR A 288 18.03 -1.80 13.72
C THR A 288 18.80 -0.57 13.25
N LEU A 289 20.04 -0.72 12.80
CA LEU A 289 20.89 0.33 12.27
C LEU A 289 20.77 0.48 10.74
N GLY A 290 19.96 -0.37 10.11
CA GLY A 290 19.76 -0.40 8.67
C GLY A 290 20.84 -1.16 7.90
N ALA A 291 21.75 -1.84 8.60
CA ALA A 291 22.77 -2.67 7.96
C ALA A 291 22.12 -3.89 7.30
N PRO A 292 22.51 -4.23 6.06
CA PRO A 292 21.97 -5.38 5.36
C PRO A 292 22.39 -6.70 6.03
N ALA A 293 21.46 -7.63 6.18
CA ALA A 293 21.69 -8.94 6.80
C ALA A 293 22.43 -9.94 5.88
N TRP A 294 22.76 -9.54 4.65
CA TRP A 294 23.40 -10.37 3.62
C TRP A 294 24.87 -9.98 3.34
N GLN A 295 25.54 -9.37 4.32
CA GLN A 295 26.97 -9.05 4.25
C GLN A 295 27.85 -10.26 4.54
#